data_AF-A0A814A823-F1
#
_entry.id   AF-A0A814A823-F1
#
_cell.length_a   1.000
_cell.length_b   1.000
_cell.length_c   1.000
_cell.angle_alpha   90.00
_cell.angle_beta   90.00
_cell.angle_gamma   90.00
#
_symmetry.space_group_name_H-M   'P 1'
#
loop_
_entity.id
_entity.type
_entity.pdbx_description
1 polymer ?
#
loop_
_entity_poly.entity_id
_entity_poly.type
_entity_poly.pdbx_seq_one_letter_code
_entity_poly.pdbx_strand_id
1 'polypeptide(L)'
;MDVLMELFKYFYVDELFCLFNDVIHQFPLLLKKGNLQLHVRHIDAYFRKHILPNIEINNVISIRIKNMYHMAPVNLGQFNQVHLLILQNVTALNWPSDFPTNLKSLAIYARSKDREAVFKQALSLDNIERLEFNSPFLHFHDCHDILTKPSTIKHLMFNSQRCFIDYQFLLNNMPHLETLRSTNTYYPHRFNTNLGTFTCLRTIDLICKHVDIDAMISFLTNIASNSLRRCRLINISSSLSTHIAIVLIS
;
A
#
# COMPACT_ATOMS: atom_id res chain seq x y z
N MET A 1 -30.37 -15.31 -12.98
CA MET A 1 -29.61 -14.07 -13.24
C MET A 1 -28.79 -13.70 -12.02
N ASP A 2 -29.41 -13.71 -10.83
CA ASP A 2 -28.80 -13.29 -9.57
C ASP A 2 -27.55 -14.09 -9.17
N VAL A 3 -27.57 -15.42 -9.30
CA VAL A 3 -26.40 -16.27 -8.97
C VAL A 3 -25.20 -15.96 -9.87
N LEU A 4 -25.43 -15.73 -11.17
CA LEU A 4 -24.37 -15.41 -12.12
C LEU A 4 -23.74 -14.04 -11.82
N MET A 5 -24.58 -13.05 -11.52
CA MET A 5 -24.13 -11.70 -11.14
C MET A 5 -23.38 -11.70 -9.81
N GLU A 6 -23.80 -12.55 -8.85
CA GLU A 6 -23.09 -12.72 -7.59
C GLU A 6 -21.70 -13.33 -7.80
N LEU A 7 -21.59 -14.33 -8.68
CA LEU A 7 -20.29 -14.93 -9.03
C LEU A 7 -19.36 -13.90 -9.66
N PHE A 8 -19.86 -12.99 -10.49
CA PHE A 8 -19.05 -11.96 -11.15
C PHE A 8 -18.36 -11.00 -10.18
N LYS A 9 -18.86 -10.82 -8.95
CA LYS A 9 -18.18 -10.00 -7.92
C LYS A 9 -16.78 -10.52 -7.56
N TYR A 10 -16.52 -11.80 -7.80
CA TYR A 10 -15.24 -12.43 -7.45
C TYR A 10 -14.21 -12.42 -8.59
N PHE A 11 -14.59 -11.96 -9.78
CA PHE A 11 -13.72 -11.93 -10.95
C PHE A 11 -13.29 -10.50 -11.29
N TYR A 12 -12.14 -10.38 -11.94
CA TYR A 12 -11.80 -9.13 -12.59
C TYR A 12 -12.59 -8.97 -13.89
N VAL A 13 -12.91 -7.74 -14.26
CA VAL A 13 -13.73 -7.46 -15.44
C VAL A 13 -13.09 -8.00 -16.73
N ASP A 14 -11.76 -7.95 -16.86
CA ASP A 14 -11.04 -8.54 -17.98
C ASP A 14 -11.23 -10.06 -18.08
N GLU A 15 -11.24 -10.75 -16.93
CA GLU A 15 -11.51 -12.19 -16.87
C GLU A 15 -12.96 -12.47 -17.30
N LEU A 16 -13.92 -11.65 -16.87
CA LEU A 16 -15.31 -11.80 -17.28
C LEU A 16 -15.50 -11.62 -18.78
N PHE A 17 -14.92 -10.57 -19.36
CA PHE A 17 -15.00 -10.37 -20.82
C PHE A 17 -14.31 -11.49 -21.58
N CYS A 18 -13.13 -11.95 -21.13
CA CYS A 18 -12.43 -13.05 -21.77
C CYS A 18 -13.22 -14.37 -21.74
N LEU A 19 -13.93 -14.64 -20.64
CA LEU A 19 -14.63 -15.92 -20.44
C LEU A 19 -16.06 -15.93 -20.99
N PHE A 20 -16.77 -14.80 -20.93
CA PHE A 20 -18.22 -14.78 -21.17
C PHE A 20 -18.65 -13.94 -22.35
N ASN A 21 -17.82 -13.04 -22.89
CA ASN A 21 -18.26 -12.13 -23.96
C ASN A 21 -18.67 -12.87 -25.24
N ASP A 22 -18.03 -14.02 -25.52
CA ASP A 22 -18.33 -14.82 -26.71
C ASP A 22 -19.49 -15.80 -26.50
N VAL A 23 -19.82 -16.12 -25.23
CA VAL A 23 -20.89 -17.06 -24.87
C VAL A 23 -22.20 -16.34 -24.57
N ILE A 24 -22.12 -15.13 -24.00
CA ILE A 24 -23.25 -14.31 -23.59
C ILE A 24 -23.20 -13.01 -24.40
N HIS A 25 -23.82 -13.01 -25.58
CA HIS A 25 -23.80 -11.85 -26.48
C HIS A 25 -24.35 -10.54 -25.85
N GLN A 26 -25.21 -10.64 -24.83
CA GLN A 26 -25.74 -9.48 -24.10
C GLN A 26 -24.91 -9.11 -22.86
N PHE A 27 -23.75 -9.71 -22.66
CA PHE A 27 -22.93 -9.53 -21.46
C PHE A 27 -22.62 -8.07 -21.11
N PRO A 28 -22.20 -7.20 -22.07
CA PRO A 28 -22.06 -5.77 -21.82
C PRO A 28 -23.31 -5.11 -21.23
N LEU A 29 -24.49 -5.48 -21.75
CA LEU A 29 -25.76 -4.90 -21.33
C LEU A 29 -26.15 -5.39 -19.93
N LEU A 30 -25.79 -6.63 -19.60
CA LEU A 30 -25.99 -7.22 -18.27
C LEU A 30 -25.12 -6.53 -17.21
N LEU A 31 -23.85 -6.25 -17.51
CA LEU A 31 -22.96 -5.54 -16.60
C LEU A 31 -23.45 -4.12 -16.29
N LYS A 32 -23.98 -3.41 -17.30
CA LYS A 32 -24.56 -2.06 -17.10
C LYS A 32 -25.83 -2.11 -16.25
N LYS A 33 -26.77 -3.01 -16.56
CA LYS A 33 -28.05 -3.10 -15.83
C LYS A 33 -27.89 -3.61 -14.40
N GLY A 34 -26.90 -4.47 -14.16
CA GLY A 34 -26.73 -5.16 -12.88
C GLY A 34 -26.16 -4.31 -11.75
N ASN A 35 -25.73 -3.06 -12.00
CA ASN A 35 -25.04 -2.20 -11.03
C ASN A 35 -23.96 -2.96 -10.23
N LEU A 36 -23.21 -3.80 -10.93
CA LEU A 36 -22.25 -4.71 -10.31
C LEU A 36 -20.98 -3.94 -9.93
N GLN A 37 -20.50 -4.09 -8.70
CA GLN A 37 -19.19 -3.59 -8.32
C GLN A 37 -18.09 -4.30 -9.10
N LEU A 38 -17.24 -3.53 -9.78
CA LEU A 38 -16.23 -4.04 -10.71
C LEU A 38 -14.82 -3.88 -10.16
N HIS A 39 -14.02 -4.92 -10.40
CA HIS A 39 -12.58 -4.93 -10.14
C HIS A 39 -11.84 -4.96 -11.48
N VAL A 40 -10.89 -4.04 -11.69
CA VAL A 40 -10.12 -3.93 -12.95
C VAL A 40 -8.68 -4.36 -12.72
N ARG A 41 -8.12 -5.20 -13.60
CA ARG A 41 -6.70 -5.63 -13.52
C ARG A 41 -5.80 -4.98 -14.57
N HIS A 42 -6.36 -4.44 -15.65
CA HIS A 42 -5.57 -3.91 -16.75
C HIS A 42 -6.24 -2.64 -17.29
N ILE A 43 -5.45 -1.61 -17.57
CA ILE A 43 -5.88 -0.38 -18.26
C ILE A 43 -4.97 -0.18 -19.48
N ASP A 44 -4.87 -1.23 -20.28
CA ASP A 44 -4.13 -1.26 -21.52
C ASP A 44 -5.03 -0.89 -22.72
N ALA A 45 -4.49 -1.03 -23.93
CA ALA A 45 -5.22 -0.74 -25.16
C ALA A 45 -6.47 -1.63 -25.33
N TYR A 46 -6.41 -2.91 -24.92
CA TYR A 46 -7.54 -3.82 -25.01
C TYR A 46 -8.67 -3.37 -24.08
N PHE A 47 -8.36 -3.09 -22.81
CA PHE A 47 -9.35 -2.59 -21.86
C PHE A 47 -10.03 -1.32 -22.37
N ARG A 48 -9.24 -0.33 -22.82
CA ARG A 48 -9.77 0.96 -23.31
C ARG A 48 -10.67 0.79 -24.53
N LYS A 49 -10.33 -0.13 -25.44
CA LYS A 49 -11.06 -0.33 -26.70
C LYS A 49 -12.28 -1.23 -26.54
N HIS A 50 -12.21 -2.27 -25.72
CA HIS A 50 -13.20 -3.35 -25.70
C HIS A 50 -14.00 -3.45 -24.40
N ILE A 51 -13.46 -3.04 -23.25
CA ILE A 51 -14.12 -3.18 -21.95
C ILE A 51 -14.70 -1.84 -21.48
N LEU A 52 -13.90 -0.78 -21.50
CA LEU A 52 -14.27 0.54 -20.97
C LEU A 52 -15.59 1.08 -21.56
N PRO A 53 -15.89 0.97 -22.88
CA PRO A 53 -17.18 1.42 -23.43
C PRO A 53 -18.40 0.65 -22.91
N ASN A 54 -18.16 -0.54 -22.37
CA ASN A 54 -19.16 -1.53 -22.00
C ASN A 54 -19.43 -1.61 -20.50
N ILE A 55 -18.74 -0.80 -19.69
CA ILE A 55 -18.93 -0.73 -18.24
C ILE A 55 -19.29 0.68 -17.80
N GLU A 56 -19.90 0.79 -16.62
CA GLU A 56 -20.07 2.08 -15.95
C GLU A 56 -18.85 2.35 -15.07
N ILE A 57 -18.14 3.44 -15.34
CA ILE A 57 -16.90 3.80 -14.64
C ILE A 57 -17.14 3.98 -13.14
N ASN A 58 -18.32 4.47 -12.74
CA ASN A 58 -18.72 4.63 -11.34
C ASN A 58 -18.87 3.28 -10.61
N ASN A 59 -18.98 2.17 -11.32
CA ASN A 59 -19.09 0.86 -10.69
C ASN A 59 -17.72 0.24 -10.40
N VAL A 60 -16.62 0.86 -10.87
CA VAL A 60 -15.26 0.38 -10.61
C VAL A 60 -14.84 0.79 -9.20
N ILE A 61 -14.70 -0.20 -8.31
CA ILE A 61 -14.35 0.01 -6.89
C ILE A 61 -12.88 -0.26 -6.58
N SER A 62 -12.19 -1.00 -7.45
CA SER A 62 -10.76 -1.24 -7.30
C SER A 62 -10.05 -1.44 -8.64
N ILE A 63 -8.79 -1.02 -8.69
CA ILE A 63 -7.92 -1.18 -9.85
C ILE A 63 -6.61 -1.82 -9.38
N ARG A 64 -6.12 -2.83 -10.12
CA ARG A 64 -4.84 -3.48 -9.90
C ARG A 64 -4.03 -3.52 -11.18
N ILE A 65 -3.06 -2.64 -11.40
CA ILE A 65 -2.22 -2.65 -12.60
C ILE A 65 -0.96 -3.48 -12.35
N LYS A 66 -0.89 -4.69 -12.94
CA LYS A 66 0.20 -5.65 -12.69
C LYS A 66 1.56 -5.30 -13.32
N ASN A 67 1.59 -4.50 -14.38
CA ASN A 67 2.85 -4.20 -15.07
C ASN A 67 2.86 -2.78 -15.62
N MET A 68 3.40 -1.84 -14.83
CA MET A 68 3.55 -0.45 -15.27
C MET A 68 4.86 -0.14 -15.98
N TYR A 69 5.82 -1.08 -16.04
CA TYR A 69 7.21 -0.76 -16.43
C TYR A 69 7.36 -0.17 -17.85
N HIS A 70 6.46 -0.52 -18.76
CA HIS A 70 6.43 -0.01 -20.14
C HIS A 70 5.22 0.86 -20.44
N MET A 71 4.49 1.27 -19.41
CA MET A 71 3.30 2.10 -19.58
C MET A 71 3.69 3.58 -19.47
N ALA A 72 3.15 4.38 -20.39
CA ALA A 72 3.05 5.81 -20.16
C ALA A 72 2.15 6.07 -18.92
N PRO A 73 2.30 7.22 -18.23
CA PRO A 73 1.41 7.62 -17.16
C PRO A 73 -0.07 7.44 -17.54
N VAL A 74 -0.82 6.78 -16.65
CA VAL A 74 -2.24 6.52 -16.86
C VAL A 74 -3.05 7.54 -16.07
N ASN A 75 -4.04 8.15 -16.70
CA ASN A 75 -5.04 8.96 -16.00
C ASN A 75 -6.05 8.02 -15.32
N LEU A 76 -5.95 7.90 -14.00
CA LEU A 76 -6.86 7.13 -13.16
C LEU A 76 -7.95 8.00 -12.52
N GLY A 77 -7.89 9.32 -12.68
CA GLY A 77 -8.83 10.28 -12.10
C GLY A 77 -10.28 10.08 -12.57
N GLN A 78 -10.49 9.48 -13.75
CA GLN A 78 -11.84 9.16 -14.23
C GLN A 78 -12.58 8.14 -13.34
N PHE A 79 -11.87 7.29 -12.59
CA PHE A 79 -12.46 6.20 -11.80
C PHE A 79 -12.81 6.62 -10.36
N ASN A 80 -13.64 7.65 -10.21
CA ASN A 80 -13.88 8.32 -8.92
C ASN A 80 -14.31 7.41 -7.75
N GLN A 81 -14.99 6.29 -8.01
CA GLN A 81 -15.47 5.36 -6.96
C GLN A 81 -14.41 4.34 -6.52
N VAL A 82 -13.20 4.40 -7.06
CA VAL A 82 -12.11 3.51 -6.67
C VAL A 82 -11.62 3.86 -5.27
N HIS A 83 -11.69 2.87 -4.38
CA HIS A 83 -11.21 2.99 -2.99
C HIS A 83 -9.87 2.27 -2.76
N LEU A 84 -9.55 1.30 -3.62
CA LEU A 84 -8.32 0.50 -3.58
C LEU A 84 -7.60 0.54 -4.92
N LEU A 85 -6.35 0.98 -4.89
CA LEU A 85 -5.46 0.96 -6.04
C LEU A 85 -4.21 0.13 -5.73
N ILE A 86 -3.90 -0.83 -6.61
CA ILE A 86 -2.71 -1.67 -6.50
C ILE A 86 -1.85 -1.45 -7.75
N LEU A 87 -0.66 -0.90 -7.60
CA LEU A 87 0.24 -0.58 -8.69
C LEU A 87 1.49 -1.46 -8.61
N GLN A 88 1.82 -2.18 -9.68
CA GLN A 88 2.98 -3.06 -9.71
C GLN A 88 4.01 -2.66 -10.77
N ASN A 89 5.29 -2.86 -10.44
CA ASN A 89 6.43 -2.44 -11.25
C ASN A 89 6.47 -0.92 -11.49
N VAL A 90 6.17 -0.17 -10.43
CA VAL A 90 6.12 1.30 -10.46
C VAL A 90 7.53 1.88 -10.48
N THR A 91 7.69 2.94 -11.25
CA THR A 91 8.87 3.80 -11.35
C THR A 91 8.42 5.26 -11.27
N ALA A 92 9.34 6.20 -11.01
CA ALA A 92 8.96 7.62 -10.99
C ALA A 92 8.43 8.13 -12.35
N LEU A 93 8.82 7.48 -13.46
CA LEU A 93 8.47 7.87 -14.83
C LEU A 93 7.06 7.42 -15.26
N ASN A 94 6.54 6.36 -14.64
CA ASN A 94 5.22 5.80 -14.96
C ASN A 94 4.17 6.07 -13.86
N TRP A 95 4.52 6.92 -12.89
CA TRP A 95 3.60 7.34 -11.85
C TRP A 95 2.32 7.93 -12.48
N PRO A 96 1.10 7.55 -12.01
CA PRO A 96 -0.14 8.11 -12.54
C PRO A 96 -0.15 9.65 -12.45
N SER A 97 -0.64 10.30 -13.50
CA SER A 97 -0.80 11.77 -13.51
C SER A 97 -1.91 12.22 -12.56
N ASP A 98 -2.99 11.42 -12.52
CA ASP A 98 -4.21 11.71 -11.78
C ASP A 98 -4.65 10.45 -11.05
N PHE A 99 -5.03 10.61 -9.78
CA PHE A 99 -5.54 9.55 -8.93
C PHE A 99 -7.06 9.68 -8.74
N PRO A 100 -7.77 8.57 -8.49
CA PRO A 100 -9.17 8.61 -8.10
C PRO A 100 -9.40 9.48 -6.87
N THR A 101 -10.45 10.29 -6.89
CA THR A 101 -10.77 11.22 -5.81
C THR A 101 -11.09 10.51 -4.48
N ASN A 102 -11.81 9.38 -4.52
CA ASN A 102 -12.18 8.61 -3.32
C ASN A 102 -11.17 7.52 -2.93
N LEU A 103 -9.95 7.57 -3.47
CA LEU A 103 -8.91 6.59 -3.17
C LEU A 103 -8.49 6.72 -1.70
N LYS A 104 -8.65 5.63 -0.93
CA LYS A 104 -8.27 5.58 0.49
C LYS A 104 -7.13 4.62 0.76
N SER A 105 -6.98 3.58 -0.06
CA SER A 105 -5.99 2.52 0.11
C SER A 105 -5.14 2.36 -1.14
N LEU A 106 -3.83 2.43 -0.96
CA LEU A 106 -2.85 2.32 -2.04
C LEU A 106 -1.83 1.24 -1.70
N ALA A 107 -1.66 0.27 -2.61
CA ALA A 107 -0.57 -0.70 -2.53
C ALA A 107 0.37 -0.52 -3.72
N ILE A 108 1.67 -0.37 -3.45
CA ILE A 108 2.69 -0.09 -4.46
C ILE A 108 3.73 -1.20 -4.41
N TYR A 109 4.12 -1.69 -5.59
CA TYR A 109 5.28 -2.56 -5.76
C TYR A 109 6.29 -1.81 -6.63
N ALA A 110 7.18 -1.09 -5.94
CA ALA A 110 8.17 -0.22 -6.57
C ALA A 110 9.39 -1.04 -7.00
N ARG A 111 10.00 -0.64 -8.13
CA ARG A 111 11.30 -1.18 -8.52
C ARG A 111 12.40 -0.63 -7.62
N SER A 112 13.41 -1.45 -7.33
CA SER A 112 14.47 -1.10 -6.38
C SER A 112 15.13 0.25 -6.66
N LYS A 113 15.41 0.60 -7.93
CA LYS A 113 16.10 1.85 -8.28
C LYS A 113 15.27 3.12 -8.04
N ASP A 114 13.94 3.02 -8.10
CA ASP A 114 13.02 4.17 -8.04
C ASP A 114 12.28 4.27 -6.70
N ARG A 115 12.54 3.33 -5.78
CA ARG A 115 11.80 3.13 -4.53
C ARG A 115 11.59 4.40 -3.71
N GLU A 116 12.61 5.24 -3.59
CA GLU A 116 12.56 6.42 -2.73
C GLU A 116 11.70 7.52 -3.34
N ALA A 117 11.91 7.82 -4.63
CA ALA A 117 11.12 8.79 -5.37
C ALA A 117 9.64 8.39 -5.40
N VAL A 118 9.36 7.11 -5.69
CA VAL A 118 7.99 6.57 -5.71
C VAL A 118 7.34 6.62 -4.32
N PHE A 119 8.10 6.34 -3.26
CA PHE A 119 7.58 6.44 -1.90
C PHE A 119 7.24 7.88 -1.52
N LYS A 120 8.15 8.83 -1.78
CA LYS A 120 7.91 10.27 -1.53
C LYS A 120 6.69 10.78 -2.31
N GLN A 121 6.54 10.36 -3.57
CA GLN A 121 5.33 10.67 -4.37
C GLN A 121 4.07 10.09 -3.71
N ALA A 122 4.10 8.85 -3.24
CA ALA A 122 2.97 8.23 -2.55
C ALA A 122 2.58 8.98 -1.27
N LEU A 123 3.56 9.45 -0.48
CA LEU A 123 3.31 10.19 0.76
C LEU A 123 2.69 11.58 0.52
N SER A 124 2.92 12.17 -0.66
CA SER A 124 2.40 13.49 -1.03
C SER A 124 0.91 13.51 -1.42
N LEU A 125 0.29 12.33 -1.57
CA LEU A 125 -1.11 12.19 -1.92
C LEU A 125 -2.02 12.56 -0.74
N ASP A 126 -3.01 13.43 -0.98
CA ASP A 126 -3.85 13.99 0.09
C ASP A 126 -4.90 13.03 0.66
N ASN A 127 -5.39 12.08 -0.13
CA ASN A 127 -6.57 11.31 0.24
C ASN A 127 -6.26 9.88 0.76
N ILE A 128 -4.99 9.48 0.78
CA ILE A 128 -4.59 8.11 1.12
C ILE A 128 -4.46 7.95 2.63
N GLU A 129 -5.26 7.06 3.20
CA GLU A 129 -5.19 6.72 4.63
C GLU A 129 -4.35 5.47 4.88
N ARG A 130 -4.31 4.54 3.89
CA ARG A 130 -3.59 3.27 3.98
C ARG A 130 -2.59 3.14 2.84
N LEU A 131 -1.32 2.99 3.19
CA LEU A 131 -0.24 2.74 2.24
C LEU A 131 0.43 1.41 2.55
N GLU A 132 0.40 0.50 1.58
CA GLU A 132 1.24 -0.68 1.53
C GLU A 132 2.36 -0.45 0.51
N PHE A 133 3.61 -0.48 0.96
CA PHE A 133 4.78 -0.26 0.13
C PHE A 133 5.65 -1.51 0.06
N ASN A 134 5.72 -2.09 -1.14
CA ASN A 134 6.48 -3.28 -1.46
C ASN A 134 7.72 -2.90 -2.28
N SER A 135 8.89 -3.35 -1.85
CA SER A 135 10.16 -3.21 -2.59
C SER A 135 11.13 -4.32 -2.17
N PRO A 136 11.98 -4.87 -3.06
CA PRO A 136 12.99 -5.86 -2.66
C PRO A 136 13.92 -5.35 -1.55
N PHE A 137 14.25 -4.06 -1.59
CA PHE A 137 15.08 -3.38 -0.61
C PHE A 137 14.48 -2.01 -0.33
N LEU A 138 14.41 -1.60 0.93
CA LEU A 138 13.97 -0.27 1.34
C LEU A 138 14.95 0.27 2.36
N HIS A 139 15.63 1.35 2.01
CA HIS A 139 16.53 2.05 2.93
C HIS A 139 16.29 3.54 2.80
N PHE A 140 15.85 4.14 3.88
CA PHE A 140 15.73 5.59 4.00
C PHE A 140 17.09 6.11 4.46
N HIS A 141 17.77 6.88 3.61
CA HIS A 141 19.14 7.31 3.88
C HIS A 141 19.23 8.69 4.56
N ASP A 142 18.18 9.52 4.55
CA ASP A 142 18.26 10.89 5.06
C ASP A 142 17.14 11.26 6.05
N CYS A 143 17.53 11.47 7.31
CA CYS A 143 16.66 11.89 8.42
C CYS A 143 16.17 13.35 8.31
N HIS A 144 16.53 14.07 7.24
CA HIS A 144 16.34 15.52 7.10
C HIS A 144 15.30 15.88 6.03
N ASP A 145 14.75 14.89 5.32
CA ASP A 145 13.70 15.11 4.34
C ASP A 145 12.36 15.39 5.05
N ILE A 146 12.02 16.67 5.14
CA ILE A 146 10.68 17.13 5.53
C ILE A 146 9.88 17.28 4.22
N LEU A 147 8.80 16.54 4.10
CA LEU A 147 7.80 16.72 3.04
C LEU A 147 7.25 18.15 3.11
N THR A 148 6.90 18.72 1.97
CA THR A 148 6.31 20.06 1.90
C THR A 148 5.03 20.21 2.72
N LYS A 149 4.33 19.09 2.96
CA LYS A 149 3.20 18.97 3.89
C LYS A 149 3.25 17.59 4.57
N PRO A 150 2.76 17.46 5.82
CA PRO A 150 2.61 16.17 6.47
C PRO A 150 1.70 15.24 5.65
N SER A 151 2.03 13.94 5.65
CA SER A 151 1.22 12.92 4.98
C SER A 151 -0.06 12.63 5.76
N THR A 152 -1.15 12.37 5.02
CA THR A 152 -2.46 11.99 5.59
C THR A 152 -2.56 10.50 5.92
N ILE A 153 -1.52 9.72 5.60
CA ILE A 153 -1.46 8.28 5.85
C ILE A 153 -1.49 7.98 7.35
N LYS A 154 -2.43 7.14 7.73
CA LYS A 154 -2.62 6.64 9.10
C LYS A 154 -2.12 5.21 9.29
N HIS A 155 -2.13 4.43 8.20
CA HIS A 155 -1.76 3.03 8.23
C HIS A 155 -0.66 2.76 7.21
N LEU A 156 0.55 2.48 7.68
CA LEU A 156 1.71 2.23 6.84
C LEU A 156 2.18 0.78 7.01
N MET A 157 2.30 0.07 5.89
CA MET A 157 2.86 -1.28 5.84
C MET A 157 4.04 -1.33 4.87
N PHE A 158 5.21 -1.72 5.37
CA PHE A 158 6.37 -2.05 4.57
C PHE A 158 6.48 -3.55 4.39
N ASN A 159 6.50 -4.00 3.13
CA ASN A 159 6.73 -5.39 2.78
C ASN A 159 7.99 -5.48 1.92
N SER A 160 9.12 -5.70 2.58
CA SER A 160 10.43 -5.78 1.94
C SER A 160 11.19 -7.01 2.40
N GLN A 161 12.15 -7.47 1.59
CA GLN A 161 13.10 -8.50 2.02
C GLN A 161 14.15 -7.91 2.96
N ARG A 162 14.41 -6.60 2.85
CA ARG A 162 15.33 -5.83 3.70
C ARG A 162 14.78 -4.41 3.86
N CYS A 163 14.25 -4.10 5.03
CA CYS A 163 13.70 -2.79 5.34
C CYS A 163 14.53 -2.09 6.43
N PHE A 164 15.00 -0.88 6.16
CA PHE A 164 15.60 0.01 7.15
C PHE A 164 14.66 1.20 7.31
N ILE A 165 14.04 1.29 8.48
CA ILE A 165 13.08 2.36 8.79
C ILE A 165 13.82 3.49 9.50
N ASP A 166 13.75 4.68 8.91
CA ASP A 166 14.12 5.91 9.59
C ASP A 166 12.91 6.44 10.35
N TYR A 167 12.93 6.25 11.67
CA TYR A 167 11.84 6.69 12.53
C TYR A 167 11.78 8.22 12.69
N GLN A 168 12.89 8.95 12.52
CA GLN A 168 12.86 10.42 12.51
C GLN A 168 12.06 10.92 11.31
N PHE A 169 12.30 10.34 10.14
CA PHE A 169 11.55 10.66 8.94
C PHE A 169 10.05 10.42 9.15
N LEU A 170 9.67 9.28 9.72
CA LEU A 170 8.26 8.97 10.00
C LEU A 170 7.65 9.95 11.02
N LEU A 171 8.38 10.30 12.09
CA LEU A 171 7.92 11.27 13.09
C LEU A 171 7.68 12.66 12.50
N ASN A 172 8.60 13.11 11.63
CA ASN A 172 8.51 14.44 11.01
C ASN A 172 7.37 14.52 9.98
N ASN A 173 7.12 13.44 9.25
CA ASN A 173 6.26 13.46 8.05
C ASN A 173 4.90 12.81 8.24
N MET A 174 4.71 11.99 9.28
CA MET A 174 3.49 11.20 9.48
C MET A 174 2.99 11.35 10.93
N PRO A 175 2.65 12.58 11.38
CA PRO A 175 2.28 12.84 12.78
C PRO A 175 0.99 12.13 13.21
N HIS A 176 0.13 11.77 12.25
CA HIS A 176 -1.13 11.04 12.48
C HIS A 176 -1.01 9.54 12.24
N LEU A 177 0.20 8.99 12.14
CA LEU A 177 0.41 7.57 11.93
C LEU A 177 -0.16 6.77 13.12
N GLU A 178 -1.17 5.94 12.86
CA GLU A 178 -1.84 5.11 13.85
C GLU A 178 -1.31 3.68 13.87
N THR A 179 -0.91 3.15 12.71
CA THR A 179 -0.39 1.79 12.61
C THR A 179 0.83 1.72 11.73
N LEU A 180 1.90 1.11 12.24
CA LEU A 180 3.12 0.82 11.48
C LEU A 180 3.35 -0.70 11.46
N ARG A 181 3.41 -1.27 10.26
CA ARG A 181 3.77 -2.67 10.06
C ARG A 181 4.99 -2.76 9.17
N SER A 182 5.93 -3.64 9.50
CA SER A 182 7.08 -3.89 8.64
C SER A 182 7.56 -5.33 8.73
N THR A 183 7.95 -5.88 7.58
CA THR A 183 8.54 -7.20 7.47
C THR A 183 10.02 -7.14 7.12
N ASN A 184 10.82 -8.00 7.73
CA ASN A 184 12.28 -8.03 7.59
C ASN A 184 12.94 -6.68 7.87
N THR A 185 12.50 -6.03 8.95
CA THR A 185 13.10 -4.79 9.43
C THR A 185 14.49 -5.10 10.00
N TYR A 186 15.49 -4.42 9.48
CA TYR A 186 16.84 -4.40 10.03
C TYR A 186 16.91 -3.29 11.08
N TYR A 187 17.69 -3.54 12.13
CA TYR A 187 17.87 -2.66 13.28
C TYR A 187 18.07 -1.20 12.86
N PRO A 188 17.43 -0.22 13.52
CA PRO A 188 17.63 1.19 13.18
C PRO A 188 19.10 1.55 13.38
N HIS A 189 19.73 1.98 12.29
CA HIS A 189 21.05 2.56 12.31
C HIS A 189 20.88 3.94 12.99
N ARG A 190 21.44 4.11 14.21
CA ARG A 190 21.41 5.34 15.06
C ARG A 190 20.28 5.38 16.10
N PHE A 191 20.56 4.78 17.26
CA PHE A 191 19.84 4.97 18.53
C PHE A 191 20.10 6.36 19.13
N ASN A 192 19.83 7.44 18.40
CA ASN A 192 19.74 8.73 19.07
C ASN A 192 18.43 8.74 19.88
N THR A 193 18.53 8.93 21.18
CA THR A 193 17.42 8.78 22.13
C THR A 193 16.41 9.94 22.08
N ASN A 194 16.68 11.00 21.32
CA ASN A 194 15.84 12.20 21.20
C ASN A 194 15.24 12.36 19.79
N LEU A 195 14.43 11.40 19.34
CA LEU A 195 13.79 11.47 18.01
C LEU A 195 12.43 12.19 18.02
N GLY A 196 11.85 12.41 19.21
CA GLY A 196 10.46 12.81 19.39
C GLY A 196 9.55 11.62 19.68
N THR A 197 8.24 11.88 19.78
CA THR A 197 7.24 10.86 20.13
C THR A 197 6.10 10.81 19.11
N PHE A 198 5.68 9.60 18.76
CA PHE A 198 4.43 9.38 18.04
C PHE A 198 3.27 9.56 19.00
N THR A 199 2.46 10.59 18.79
CA THR A 199 1.28 10.86 19.63
C THR A 199 0.08 9.99 19.25
N CYS A 200 0.03 9.52 18.00
CA CYS A 200 -1.12 8.77 17.47
C CYS A 200 -0.86 7.28 17.24
N LEU A 201 0.39 6.79 17.36
CA LEU A 201 0.76 5.42 17.01
C LEU A 201 0.18 4.41 18.00
N ARG A 202 -0.88 3.72 17.59
CA ARG A 202 -1.60 2.75 18.42
C ARG A 202 -1.08 1.32 18.25
N THR A 203 -0.66 0.96 17.04
CA THR A 203 -0.23 -0.40 16.73
C THR A 203 1.11 -0.40 16.01
N ILE A 204 2.04 -1.22 16.50
CA ILE A 204 3.27 -1.53 15.79
C ILE A 204 3.44 -3.05 15.64
N ASP A 205 3.70 -3.51 14.42
CA ASP A 205 3.97 -4.92 14.10
C ASP A 205 5.26 -5.02 13.29
N LEU A 206 6.34 -5.42 13.96
CA LEU A 206 7.66 -5.53 13.35
C LEU A 206 8.09 -7.00 13.32
N ILE A 207 8.39 -7.47 12.12
CA ILE A 207 9.10 -8.73 11.91
C ILE A 207 10.56 -8.36 11.62
N CYS A 208 11.42 -8.59 12.60
CA CYS A 208 12.78 -8.10 12.66
C CYS A 208 13.80 -9.20 12.34
N LYS A 209 14.94 -8.83 11.74
CA LYS A 209 16.12 -9.71 11.59
C LYS A 209 17.29 -9.13 12.35
N HIS A 210 17.98 -9.98 13.12
CA HIS A 210 19.21 -9.62 13.85
C HIS A 210 19.03 -8.43 14.82
N VAL A 211 17.94 -8.43 15.59
CA VAL A 211 17.62 -7.34 16.54
C VAL A 211 17.81 -7.81 17.97
N ASP A 212 18.47 -6.96 18.77
CA ASP A 212 18.39 -7.00 20.23
C ASP A 212 16.98 -6.55 20.65
N ILE A 213 16.21 -7.49 21.19
CA ILE A 213 14.80 -7.28 21.55
C ILE A 213 14.68 -6.25 22.67
N ASP A 214 15.58 -6.26 23.66
CA ASP A 214 15.49 -5.37 24.82
C ASP A 214 15.74 -3.93 24.40
N ALA A 215 16.77 -3.71 23.55
CA ALA A 215 17.03 -2.40 22.97
C ALA A 215 15.85 -1.91 22.12
N MET A 216 15.20 -2.79 21.35
CA MET A 216 14.02 -2.43 20.56
C MET A 216 12.82 -2.08 21.46
N ILE A 217 12.60 -2.81 22.54
CA ILE A 217 11.54 -2.49 23.50
C ILE A 217 11.81 -1.13 24.16
N SER A 218 13.03 -0.87 24.63
CA SER A 218 13.40 0.43 25.19
C SER A 218 13.19 1.56 24.19
N PHE A 219 13.62 1.36 22.93
CA PHE A 219 13.41 2.31 21.85
C PHE A 219 11.92 2.60 21.62
N LEU A 220 11.10 1.56 21.43
CA LEU A 220 9.67 1.70 21.14
C LEU A 220 8.90 2.33 22.31
N THR A 221 9.29 1.99 23.54
CA THR A 221 8.76 2.63 24.75
C THR A 221 9.03 4.13 24.74
N ASN A 222 10.23 4.54 24.35
CA ASN A 222 10.59 5.96 24.27
C ASN A 222 9.82 6.70 23.15
N ILE A 223 9.77 6.13 21.94
CA ILE A 223 9.17 6.83 20.79
C ILE A 223 7.64 6.79 20.76
N ALA A 224 6.98 5.96 21.56
CA ALA A 224 5.52 5.82 21.55
C ALA A 224 4.90 5.88 22.96
N SER A 225 5.61 6.53 23.91
CA SER A 225 5.47 6.43 25.38
C SER A 225 4.07 6.52 25.98
N ASN A 226 3.02 6.93 25.27
CA ASN A 226 1.63 6.93 25.78
C ASN A 226 0.58 6.62 24.69
N SER A 227 0.98 6.35 23.46
CA SER A 227 0.06 6.15 22.33
C SER A 227 -0.13 4.68 21.98
N LEU A 228 0.89 3.86 22.27
CA LEU A 228 0.94 2.47 21.84
C LEU A 228 0.02 1.58 22.67
N ARG A 229 -0.93 0.92 22.00
CA ARG A 229 -1.86 -0.05 22.59
C ARG A 229 -1.51 -1.50 22.27
N ARG A 230 -0.78 -1.70 21.17
CA ARG A 230 -0.38 -3.03 20.72
C ARG A 230 1.00 -2.99 20.09
N CYS A 231 1.90 -3.80 20.63
CA CYS A 231 3.22 -4.05 20.08
C CYS A 231 3.35 -5.54 19.72
N ARG A 232 3.81 -5.84 18.51
CA ARG A 232 4.19 -7.19 18.11
C ARG A 232 5.59 -7.15 17.55
N LEU A 233 6.50 -7.91 18.16
CA LEU A 233 7.89 -8.04 17.75
C LEU A 233 8.21 -9.49 17.46
N ILE A 234 8.46 -9.83 16.21
CA ILE A 234 8.89 -11.18 15.84
C ILE A 234 10.36 -11.12 15.48
N ASN A 235 11.23 -11.80 16.23
CA ASN A 235 12.63 -11.91 15.87
C ASN A 235 12.84 -13.15 15.00
N ILE A 236 13.30 -12.93 13.76
CA ILE A 236 13.72 -13.99 12.85
C ILE A 236 15.23 -14.18 13.03
N SER A 237 15.64 -15.17 13.82
CA SER A 237 17.02 -15.68 13.81
C SER A 237 17.26 -16.49 12.54
N SER A 238 18.48 -16.43 11.99
CA SER A 238 18.91 -17.26 10.86
C SER A 238 19.04 -18.76 11.21
N SER A 239 18.81 -19.14 12.46
CA SER A 239 18.68 -20.52 12.93
C SER A 239 17.22 -20.83 13.30
N LEU A 240 16.84 -22.10 13.09
CA LEU A 240 15.52 -22.76 13.16
C LEU A 240 14.63 -22.55 14.42
N SER A 241 14.88 -21.56 15.27
CA SER A 241 14.06 -21.24 16.44
C SER A 241 13.54 -19.81 16.37
N THR A 242 12.35 -19.61 15.81
CA THR A 242 11.62 -18.33 15.87
C THR A 242 11.26 -18.01 17.32
N HIS A 243 12.02 -17.12 17.96
CA HIS A 243 11.59 -16.48 19.20
C HIS A 243 10.57 -15.39 18.86
N ILE A 244 9.29 -15.72 19.04
CA ILE A 244 8.20 -14.75 18.96
C ILE A 244 8.13 -14.04 20.32
N ALA A 245 8.47 -12.76 20.37
CA ALA A 245 8.25 -11.93 21.55
C ALA A 245 6.91 -11.20 21.39
N ILE A 246 5.87 -11.68 22.06
CA ILE A 246 4.60 -10.95 22.14
C ILE A 246 4.70 -10.02 23.36
N VAL A 247 4.96 -8.74 23.13
CA VAL A 247 4.93 -7.73 24.19
C VAL A 247 3.55 -7.08 24.20
N LEU A 248 2.67 -7.54 25.11
CA LEU A 248 1.44 -6.83 25.42
C LEU A 248 1.80 -5.67 26.35
N ILE A 249 1.74 -4.45 25.81
CA ILE A 249 1.86 -3.23 26.61
C ILE A 249 0.43 -2.82 26.97
N SER A 250 0.07 -2.94 28.24
CA SER A 250 -1.22 -2.57 28.82
C SER A 250 -1.14 -1.22 29.51
#